data_AF-B2IW88-F1
#
_entry.id   AF-B2IW88-F1
#
_cell.length_a   1.000
_cell.length_b   1.000
_cell.length_c   1.000
_cell.angle_alpha   90.00
_cell.angle_beta   90.00
_cell.angle_gamma   90.00
#
_symmetry.space_group_name_H-M   'P 1'
#
loop_
_entity.id
_entity.type
_entity.pdbx_description
1 polymer ?
#
loop_
_entity_poly.entity_id
_entity_poly.type
_entity_poly.pdbx_seq_one_letter_code
_entity_poly.pdbx_strand_id
1 'polypeptide(L)'
;MPANRCPNPSCEYFNRALPNNAKVCPWCSTPVGNVVSPTPQPPSQPPPIQQQPSQPPPAQYQRPPTEQPNYQPPQQAPVDYSTVYQPRVSYQPTPPAYVPPPQRAPALKLIHTTGREFHLVGEGGYIGRRSQSPGIAPPEIDLTGIPSEGIVSRRHARVDWDWSQNAYMIVDMSTNGIYLNNNPLTPGMQYRLLNGDVLRFGQDNLVNFTVYVV
;
A
#
# COMPACT_ATOMS: atom_id res chain seq x y z
N MET A 1 23.83 -8.83 -44.72
CA MET A 1 22.80 -9.21 -43.72
C MET A 1 21.87 -8.01 -43.59
N PRO A 2 20.60 -8.10 -44.06
CA PRO A 2 19.67 -6.97 -43.98
C PRO A 2 19.38 -6.63 -42.52
N ALA A 3 19.64 -5.39 -42.11
CA ALA A 3 19.34 -4.93 -40.75
C ALA A 3 17.83 -4.73 -40.59
N ASN A 4 17.25 -5.33 -39.54
CA ASN A 4 15.85 -5.14 -39.18
C ASN A 4 15.60 -3.66 -38.80
N ARG A 5 14.58 -3.03 -39.39
CA ARG A 5 14.22 -1.63 -39.13
C ARG A 5 12.82 -1.55 -38.52
N CYS A 6 12.56 -0.52 -37.71
CA CYS A 6 11.24 -0.31 -37.10
C CYS A 6 10.20 0.16 -38.13
N PRO A 7 9.05 -0.54 -38.27
CA PRO A 7 8.01 -0.19 -39.24
C PRO A 7 6.99 0.86 -38.72
N ASN A 8 7.02 1.22 -37.43
CA ASN A 8 6.04 2.13 -36.84
C ASN A 8 6.42 3.61 -37.07
N PRO A 9 5.64 4.39 -37.84
CA PRO A 9 5.93 5.80 -38.15
C PRO A 9 5.75 6.74 -36.95
N SER A 10 5.06 6.31 -35.89
CA SER A 10 4.91 7.07 -34.65
C SER A 10 6.04 6.80 -33.64
N CYS A 11 7.02 5.97 -33.99
CA CYS A 11 8.19 5.73 -33.15
C CYS A 11 9.33 6.67 -33.54
N GLU A 12 10.00 7.28 -32.56
CA GLU A 12 11.20 8.10 -32.81
C GLU A 12 12.35 7.33 -33.49
N TYR A 13 12.34 6.00 -33.39
CA TYR A 13 13.28 5.11 -34.06
C TYR A 13 12.77 4.54 -35.40
N PHE A 14 11.72 5.16 -35.97
CA PHE A 14 11.19 4.80 -37.28
C PHE A 14 12.30 4.76 -38.35
N ASN A 15 12.34 3.66 -39.10
CA ASN A 15 13.32 3.42 -40.16
C ASN A 15 14.81 3.38 -39.71
N ARG A 16 15.11 3.38 -38.41
CA ARG A 16 16.47 3.18 -37.88
C ARG A 16 16.80 1.69 -37.76
N ALA A 17 18.09 1.36 -37.89
CA ALA A 17 18.57 -0.01 -37.74
C ALA A 17 18.48 -0.43 -36.27
N LEU A 18 17.85 -1.59 -36.03
CA LEU A 18 17.73 -2.18 -34.71
C LEU A 18 18.93 -3.10 -34.42
N PRO A 19 19.23 -3.35 -33.13
CA PRO A 19 20.23 -4.36 -32.76
C PRO A 19 19.88 -5.71 -33.38
N ASN A 20 20.92 -6.43 -33.82
CA ASN A 20 20.78 -7.71 -34.51
C ASN A 20 19.90 -8.69 -33.69
N ASN A 21 18.98 -9.39 -34.36
CA ASN A 21 17.98 -10.32 -33.78
C ASN A 21 16.81 -9.72 -32.97
N ALA A 22 16.60 -8.41 -32.96
CA ALA A 22 15.39 -7.84 -32.34
C ALA A 22 14.11 -8.27 -33.09
N LYS A 23 13.26 -9.09 -32.45
CA LYS A 23 11.91 -9.48 -32.93
C LYS A 23 10.85 -8.41 -32.66
N VAL A 24 11.15 -7.48 -31.78
CA VAL A 24 10.27 -6.39 -31.34
C VAL A 24 11.13 -5.15 -31.16
N CYS A 25 10.64 -3.99 -31.59
CA CYS A 25 11.31 -2.72 -31.38
C CYS A 25 11.30 -2.37 -29.88
N PRO A 26 12.46 -2.19 -29.22
CA PRO A 26 12.51 -1.91 -27.78
C PRO A 26 11.96 -0.52 -27.40
N TRP A 27 11.77 0.37 -28.37
CA TRP A 27 11.34 1.76 -28.14
C TRP A 27 9.84 1.98 -28.30
N CYS A 28 9.16 1.17 -29.11
CA CYS A 28 7.71 1.29 -29.33
C CYS A 28 6.97 -0.04 -29.24
N SER A 29 7.66 -1.10 -28.82
CA SER A 29 7.15 -2.47 -28.71
C SER A 29 6.49 -3.02 -29.98
N THR A 30 6.76 -2.42 -31.15
CA THR A 30 6.20 -2.87 -32.42
C THR A 30 6.96 -4.11 -32.90
N PRO A 31 6.27 -5.22 -33.26
CA PRO A 31 6.93 -6.41 -33.77
C PRO A 31 7.65 -6.12 -35.09
N VAL A 32 8.87 -6.65 -35.22
CA VAL A 32 9.75 -6.41 -36.35
C VAL A 32 9.97 -7.73 -37.07
N GLY A 33 9.41 -7.81 -38.27
CA GLY A 33 9.40 -9.02 -39.09
C GLY A 33 8.01 -9.31 -39.60
N ASN A 34 7.92 -9.92 -40.79
CA ASN A 34 6.69 -10.49 -41.31
C ASN A 34 6.24 -11.64 -40.41
N VAL A 35 5.55 -11.32 -39.32
CA VAL A 35 4.71 -12.28 -38.61
C VAL A 35 3.44 -12.40 -39.44
N VAL A 36 3.34 -13.53 -40.14
CA VAL A 36 2.08 -14.02 -40.70
C VAL A 36 1.04 -13.94 -39.58
N SER A 37 0.00 -13.15 -39.80
CA SER A 37 -1.15 -13.06 -38.91
C SER A 37 -1.66 -14.48 -38.65
N PRO A 38 -1.78 -14.96 -37.40
CA PRO A 38 -2.56 -16.16 -37.17
C PRO A 38 -3.99 -15.87 -37.62
N THR A 39 -4.45 -16.65 -38.58
CA THR A 39 -5.84 -16.71 -39.04
C THR A 39 -6.77 -16.78 -37.83
N PRO A 40 -7.95 -16.13 -37.85
CA PRO A 40 -8.93 -16.25 -36.77
C PRO A 40 -9.27 -17.74 -36.58
N GLN A 41 -8.87 -18.33 -35.45
CA GLN A 41 -9.34 -19.67 -35.10
C GLN A 41 -10.84 -19.57 -34.77
N PRO A 42 -11.68 -20.48 -35.28
CA PRO A 42 -13.06 -20.59 -34.85
C PRO A 42 -13.12 -20.85 -33.34
N PRO A 43 -14.19 -20.44 -32.64
CA PRO A 43 -14.28 -20.51 -31.19
C PRO A 43 -14.08 -21.95 -30.73
N SER A 44 -13.02 -22.18 -29.96
CA SER A 44 -12.78 -23.43 -29.25
C SER A 44 -13.92 -23.63 -28.25
N GLN A 45 -14.57 -24.79 -28.37
CA GLN A 45 -15.56 -25.24 -27.39
C GLN A 45 -14.96 -25.20 -25.97
N PRO A 46 -15.73 -24.81 -24.96
CA PRO A 46 -15.26 -24.87 -23.58
C PRO A 46 -14.85 -26.30 -23.24
N PRO A 47 -13.77 -26.50 -22.45
CA PRO A 47 -13.38 -27.84 -22.03
C PRO A 47 -14.54 -28.49 -21.27
N PRO A 48 -14.72 -29.82 -21.37
CA PRO A 48 -15.67 -30.52 -20.52
C PRO A 48 -15.28 -30.22 -19.07
N ILE A 49 -16.27 -29.78 -18.30
CA ILE A 49 -16.15 -29.58 -16.85
C ILE A 49 -15.77 -30.95 -16.29
N GLN A 50 -14.47 -31.16 -16.04
CA GLN A 50 -14.06 -32.26 -15.19
C GLN A 50 -14.66 -31.94 -13.83
N GLN A 51 -15.66 -32.71 -13.43
CA GLN A 51 -16.24 -32.64 -12.11
C GLN A 51 -15.09 -32.85 -11.12
N GLN A 52 -14.64 -31.75 -10.49
CA GLN A 52 -13.78 -31.84 -9.33
C GLN A 52 -14.50 -32.75 -8.33
N PRO A 53 -13.82 -33.75 -7.76
CA PRO A 53 -14.39 -34.50 -6.64
C PRO A 53 -14.83 -33.48 -5.60
N SER A 54 -16.10 -33.55 -5.22
CA SER A 54 -16.67 -32.76 -4.13
C SER A 54 -15.75 -32.90 -2.92
N GLN A 55 -15.10 -31.79 -2.55
CA GLN A 55 -14.39 -31.75 -1.28
C GLN A 55 -15.42 -32.05 -0.18
N PRO A 56 -15.14 -32.99 0.73
CA PRO A 56 -16.01 -33.22 1.88
C PRO A 56 -16.16 -31.89 2.64
N PRO A 57 -17.35 -31.63 3.23
CA PRO A 57 -17.56 -30.44 4.02
C PRO A 57 -16.48 -30.33 5.11
N PRO A 58 -16.04 -29.11 5.46
CA PRO A 58 -15.08 -28.93 6.54
C PRO A 58 -15.64 -29.65 7.77
N ALA A 59 -14.84 -30.57 8.33
CA ALA A 59 -15.16 -31.22 9.57
C ALA A 59 -15.50 -30.12 10.59
N GLN A 60 -16.72 -30.16 11.12
CA GLN A 60 -17.09 -29.32 12.24
C GLN A 60 -16.12 -29.67 13.36
N TYR A 61 -15.16 -28.79 13.62
CA TYR A 61 -14.35 -28.86 14.82
C TYR A 61 -15.31 -28.71 15.99
N GLN A 62 -15.78 -29.85 16.50
CA GLN A 62 -16.38 -29.93 17.81
C GLN A 62 -15.30 -29.45 18.77
N ARG A 63 -15.54 -28.29 19.39
CA ARG A 63 -14.67 -27.83 20.46
C ARG A 63 -14.59 -28.96 21.49
N PRO A 64 -13.39 -29.40 21.90
CA PRO A 64 -13.28 -30.33 23.00
C PRO A 64 -14.03 -29.72 24.19
N PRO A 65 -14.76 -30.54 24.99
CA PRO A 65 -15.36 -30.06 26.22
C PRO A 65 -14.28 -29.35 27.02
N THR A 66 -14.54 -28.10 27.41
CA THR A 66 -13.73 -27.44 28.41
C THR A 66 -13.87 -28.27 29.68
N GLU A 67 -12.88 -29.12 29.95
CA GLU A 67 -12.71 -29.76 31.24
C GLU A 67 -12.44 -28.61 32.22
N GLN A 68 -13.49 -28.18 32.93
CA GLN A 68 -13.33 -27.24 34.02
C GLN A 68 -12.46 -27.94 35.07
N PRO A 69 -11.28 -27.42 35.42
CA PRO A 69 -10.54 -27.98 36.53
C PRO A 69 -11.43 -27.88 37.77
N ASN A 70 -11.78 -29.04 38.33
CA ASN A 70 -12.54 -29.14 39.57
C ASN A 70 -11.65 -28.57 40.68
N TYR A 71 -11.81 -27.28 40.97
CA TYR A 71 -11.14 -26.65 42.10
C TYR A 71 -11.80 -27.15 43.39
N GLN A 72 -11.22 -28.20 43.97
CA GLN A 72 -11.41 -28.48 45.40
C GLN A 72 -10.54 -27.50 46.20
N PRO A 73 -11.12 -26.68 47.09
CA PRO A 73 -10.31 -25.89 48.00
C PRO A 73 -9.51 -26.84 48.90
N PRO A 74 -8.19 -26.59 49.12
CA PRO A 74 -7.38 -27.45 49.96
C PRO A 74 -7.91 -27.43 51.40
N GLN A 75 -8.22 -28.61 51.94
CA GLN A 75 -8.49 -28.78 53.37
C GLN A 75 -7.22 -28.43 54.15
N GLN A 76 -7.28 -27.36 54.93
CA GLN A 76 -6.17 -26.94 55.79
C GLN A 76 -6.01 -27.96 56.92
N ALA A 77 -4.84 -28.60 56.99
CA ALA A 77 -4.40 -29.24 58.23
C ALA A 77 -4.14 -28.15 59.29
N PRO A 78 -4.34 -28.43 60.59
CA PRO A 78 -3.98 -27.48 61.64
C PRO A 78 -2.47 -27.21 61.58
N VAL A 79 -2.09 -25.99 61.20
CA VAL A 79 -0.70 -25.56 61.25
C VAL A 79 -0.35 -25.20 62.69
N ASP A 80 0.64 -25.90 63.23
CA ASP A 80 1.27 -25.59 64.52
C ASP A 80 2.04 -24.27 64.37
N TYR A 81 1.57 -23.22 65.04
CA TYR A 81 2.08 -21.86 64.92
C TYR A 81 3.30 -21.66 65.83
N SER A 82 4.42 -22.30 65.50
CA SER A 82 5.71 -21.92 66.09
C SER A 82 6.33 -20.80 65.24
N THR A 83 6.12 -19.55 65.65
CA THR A 83 6.66 -18.34 65.00
C THR A 83 8.17 -18.22 65.17
N VAL A 84 8.92 -18.56 64.14
CA VAL A 84 10.35 -18.21 64.03
C VAL A 84 10.48 -16.84 63.36
N TYR A 85 10.85 -15.82 64.11
CA TYR A 85 11.12 -14.48 63.57
C TYR A 85 12.38 -14.49 62.71
N GLN A 86 12.25 -14.25 61.39
CA GLN A 86 13.38 -13.89 60.53
C GLN A 86 13.50 -12.35 60.44
N PRO A 87 14.72 -11.79 60.53
CA PRO A 87 14.93 -10.36 60.33
C PRO A 87 14.71 -9.96 58.87
N ARG A 88 13.88 -8.93 58.63
CA ARG A 88 13.64 -8.40 57.27
C ARG A 88 14.86 -7.66 56.75
N VAL A 89 15.35 -8.06 55.57
CA VAL A 89 16.26 -7.26 54.75
C VAL A 89 15.48 -6.06 54.17
N SER A 90 16.00 -4.85 54.38
CA SER A 90 15.44 -3.63 53.82
C SER A 90 15.84 -3.51 52.34
N TYR A 91 14.91 -3.71 51.42
CA TYR A 91 15.10 -3.36 50.02
C TYR A 91 14.93 -1.85 49.85
N GLN A 92 15.98 -1.15 49.41
CA GLN A 92 15.85 0.22 48.94
C GLN A 92 15.11 0.21 47.59
N PRO A 93 14.07 1.05 47.41
CA PRO A 93 13.40 1.15 46.11
C PRO A 93 14.37 1.76 45.09
N THR A 94 14.61 1.04 44.00
CA THR A 94 15.32 1.60 42.84
C THR A 94 14.46 2.70 42.21
N PRO A 95 15.05 3.86 41.87
CA PRO A 95 14.31 4.91 41.18
C PRO A 95 13.82 4.37 39.82
N PRO A 96 12.59 4.72 39.39
CA PRO A 96 12.07 4.28 38.10
C PRO A 96 12.97 4.78 36.98
N ALA A 97 13.37 3.88 36.08
CA ALA A 97 14.07 4.26 34.87
C ALA A 97 13.15 5.16 34.02
N TYR A 98 13.67 6.34 33.63
CA TYR A 98 12.95 7.24 32.73
C TYR A 98 12.91 6.60 31.34
N VAL A 99 11.70 6.19 30.92
CA VAL A 99 11.43 5.79 29.53
C VAL A 99 10.97 7.05 28.79
N PRO A 100 11.75 7.60 27.84
CA PRO A 100 11.29 8.73 27.06
C PRO A 100 10.00 8.34 26.31
N PRO A 101 9.03 9.26 26.19
CA PRO A 101 7.83 9.00 25.42
C PRO A 101 8.20 8.63 23.98
N PRO A 102 7.53 7.64 23.36
CA PRO A 102 7.80 7.26 21.99
C PRO A 102 7.59 8.47 21.07
N GLN A 103 8.61 8.79 20.27
CA GLN A 103 8.49 9.82 19.25
C GLN A 103 7.45 9.38 18.23
N ARG A 104 6.55 10.29 17.85
CA ARG A 104 5.50 10.03 16.86
C ARG A 104 5.71 10.97 15.68
N ALA A 105 5.53 10.46 14.46
CA ALA A 105 5.46 11.32 13.29
C ALA A 105 4.27 12.29 13.42
N PRO A 106 4.41 13.54 12.94
CA PRO A 106 3.28 14.47 12.86
C PRO A 106 2.21 13.92 11.92
N ALA A 107 0.96 14.37 12.01
CA ALA A 107 -0.07 13.96 11.07
C ALA A 107 0.02 14.79 9.78
N LEU A 108 -0.18 14.14 8.63
CA LEU A 108 -0.31 14.83 7.35
C LEU A 108 -1.80 15.08 7.08
N LYS A 109 -2.15 16.35 6.86
CA LYS A 109 -3.49 16.82 6.52
C LYS A 109 -3.50 17.36 5.10
N LEU A 110 -4.45 16.92 4.29
CA LEU A 110 -4.70 17.40 2.94
C LEU A 110 -6.09 18.06 2.89
N ILE A 111 -6.15 19.33 2.51
CA ILE A 111 -7.41 20.06 2.35
C ILE A 111 -7.71 20.19 0.87
N HIS A 112 -8.77 19.53 0.40
CA HIS A 112 -9.24 19.66 -0.97
C HIS A 112 -9.86 21.04 -1.20
N THR A 113 -9.85 21.54 -2.44
CA THR A 113 -10.46 22.84 -2.81
C THR A 113 -11.96 22.94 -2.50
N THR A 114 -12.65 21.81 -2.31
CA THR A 114 -14.05 21.78 -1.86
C THR A 114 -14.21 22.00 -0.35
N GLY A 115 -13.12 22.15 0.40
CA GLY A 115 -13.11 22.21 1.86
C GLY A 115 -13.14 20.85 2.57
N ARG A 116 -13.08 19.73 1.83
CA ARG A 116 -12.98 18.39 2.43
C ARG A 116 -11.57 18.16 2.95
N GLU A 117 -11.46 17.61 4.15
CA GLU A 117 -10.18 17.34 4.80
C GLU A 117 -9.90 15.84 4.87
N PHE A 118 -8.64 15.48 4.62
CA PHE A 118 -8.14 14.12 4.71
C PHE A 118 -6.91 14.09 5.60
N HIS A 119 -6.82 13.08 6.46
CA HIS A 119 -5.77 12.98 7.45
C HIS A 119 -5.07 11.63 7.34
N LEU A 120 -3.75 11.65 7.30
CA LEU A 120 -2.89 10.49 7.46
C LEU A 120 -2.27 10.56 8.85
N VAL A 121 -2.56 9.53 9.65
CA VAL A 121 -2.02 9.36 10.99
C VAL A 121 -1.04 8.20 10.95
N GLY A 122 0.20 8.44 11.36
CA GLY A 122 1.26 7.44 11.38
C GLY A 122 2.45 7.86 10.52
N GLU A 123 3.30 6.89 10.17
CA GLU A 123 4.54 7.17 9.45
C GLU A 123 4.38 7.11 7.93
N GLY A 124 3.25 6.67 7.40
CA GLY A 124 3.08 6.57 5.96
C GLY A 124 1.82 5.84 5.53
N GLY A 125 1.55 5.89 4.23
CA GLY A 125 0.39 5.28 3.63
C GLY A 125 0.23 5.61 2.14
N TYR A 126 -0.84 5.09 1.57
CA TYR A 126 -1.27 5.32 0.21
C TYR A 126 -2.37 6.37 0.16
N ILE A 127 -2.32 7.18 -0.89
CA ILE A 127 -3.36 8.13 -1.25
C ILE A 127 -3.99 7.65 -2.55
N GLY A 128 -5.31 7.55 -2.59
CA GLY A 128 -6.00 7.19 -3.82
C GLY A 128 -7.48 6.91 -3.62
N ARG A 129 -8.10 6.35 -4.65
CA ARG A 129 -9.51 5.96 -4.61
C ARG A 129 -9.67 4.51 -4.13
N ARG A 130 -10.76 4.21 -3.43
CA ARG A 130 -11.08 2.84 -3.02
C ARG A 130 -11.24 1.90 -4.23
N SER A 131 -10.70 0.70 -4.12
CA SER A 131 -11.00 -0.38 -5.06
C SER A 131 -12.35 -1.01 -4.75
N GLN A 132 -13.16 -1.30 -5.77
CA GLN A 132 -14.45 -1.98 -5.60
C GLN A 132 -14.31 -3.51 -5.47
N SER A 133 -13.12 -4.05 -5.74
CA SER A 133 -12.86 -5.48 -5.62
C SER A 133 -12.87 -5.91 -4.14
N PRO A 134 -13.61 -6.98 -3.79
CA PRO A 134 -13.66 -7.47 -2.41
C PRO A 134 -12.27 -7.93 -1.95
N GLY A 135 -11.95 -7.67 -0.67
CA GLY A 135 -10.69 -8.07 -0.04
C GLY A 135 -9.50 -7.13 -0.26
N ILE A 136 -9.65 -6.05 -1.04
CA ILE A 136 -8.62 -5.01 -1.15
C ILE A 136 -8.88 -3.92 -0.11
N ALA A 137 -7.93 -3.74 0.81
CA ALA A 137 -8.00 -2.67 1.81
C ALA A 137 -8.03 -1.29 1.13
N PRO A 138 -8.82 -0.33 1.65
CA PRO A 138 -8.80 1.03 1.16
C PRO A 138 -7.43 1.67 1.43
N PRO A 139 -7.03 2.67 0.62
CA PRO A 139 -5.87 3.50 0.95
C PRO A 139 -6.12 4.25 2.26
N GLU A 140 -5.04 4.56 2.97
CA GLU A 140 -5.04 5.28 4.24
C GLU A 140 -5.68 6.66 4.07
N ILE A 141 -5.43 7.33 2.95
CA ILE A 141 -6.22 8.47 2.48
C ILE A 141 -7.10 8.02 1.31
N ASP A 142 -8.39 7.81 1.60
CA ASP A 142 -9.42 7.46 0.64
C ASP A 142 -10.09 8.71 0.06
N LEU A 143 -9.81 8.97 -1.21
CA LEU A 143 -10.33 10.10 -1.97
C LEU A 143 -11.66 9.79 -2.68
N THR A 144 -12.32 8.68 -2.39
CA THR A 144 -13.62 8.37 -2.99
C THR A 144 -14.67 9.46 -2.66
N GLY A 145 -15.50 9.78 -3.64
CA GLY A 145 -16.56 10.77 -3.58
C GLY A 145 -16.11 12.23 -3.74
N ILE A 146 -14.84 12.50 -4.04
CA ILE A 146 -14.42 13.87 -4.42
C ILE A 146 -14.91 14.18 -5.84
N PRO A 147 -15.12 15.47 -6.19
CA PRO A 147 -15.31 15.84 -7.59
C PRO A 147 -14.16 15.35 -8.44
N SER A 148 -14.47 14.84 -9.64
CA SER A 148 -13.47 14.32 -10.58
C SER A 148 -12.61 13.16 -10.04
N GLU A 149 -13.16 12.35 -9.11
CA GLU A 149 -12.45 11.18 -8.55
C GLU A 149 -11.94 10.17 -9.60
N GLY A 150 -12.53 10.16 -10.81
CA GLY A 150 -12.09 9.30 -11.91
C GLY A 150 -10.67 9.57 -12.39
N ILE A 151 -10.12 10.76 -12.10
CA ILE A 151 -8.72 11.12 -12.39
C ILE A 151 -7.77 10.48 -11.38
N VAL A 152 -8.26 10.17 -10.18
CA VAL A 152 -7.46 9.62 -9.10
C VAL A 152 -7.38 8.09 -9.22
N SER A 153 -6.16 7.60 -9.34
CA SER A 153 -5.83 6.18 -9.36
C SER A 153 -6.15 5.53 -8.00
N ARG A 154 -6.36 4.21 -7.99
CA ARG A 154 -6.62 3.47 -6.75
C ARG A 154 -5.45 3.57 -5.75
N ARG A 155 -4.22 3.48 -6.26
CA ARG A 155 -2.98 3.85 -5.57
C ARG A 155 -2.36 4.97 -6.40
N HIS A 156 -2.62 6.22 -6.04
CA HIS A 156 -2.18 7.38 -6.82
C HIS A 156 -0.84 7.90 -6.33
N ALA A 157 -0.69 8.00 -5.01
CA ALA A 157 0.56 8.39 -4.38
C ALA A 157 0.87 7.47 -3.19
N ARG A 158 2.16 7.40 -2.84
CA ARG A 158 2.62 6.90 -1.54
C ARG A 158 3.23 8.07 -0.79
N VAL A 159 2.99 8.15 0.51
CA VAL A 159 3.63 9.13 1.37
C VAL A 159 4.24 8.39 2.55
N ASP A 160 5.48 8.74 2.90
CA ASP A 160 6.18 8.21 4.08
C ASP A 160 6.89 9.35 4.82
N TRP A 161 6.99 9.25 6.14
CA TRP A 161 7.72 10.16 7.01
C TRP A 161 9.20 9.81 6.98
N ASP A 162 10.03 10.77 6.57
CA ASP A 162 11.47 10.65 6.63
C ASP A 162 11.98 11.28 7.93
N TRP A 163 12.40 10.43 8.87
CA TRP A 163 12.97 10.83 10.16
C TRP A 163 14.28 11.63 10.03
N SER A 164 15.05 11.42 8.96
CA SER A 164 16.30 12.16 8.73
C SER A 164 16.04 13.59 8.23
N GLN A 165 14.99 13.77 7.43
CA GLN A 165 14.59 15.08 6.89
C GLN A 165 13.52 15.79 7.74
N ASN A 166 12.96 15.10 8.73
CA ASN A 166 11.85 15.55 9.55
C ASN A 166 10.71 16.10 8.68
N ALA A 167 10.35 15.34 7.64
CA ALA A 167 9.36 15.74 6.65
C ALA A 167 8.66 14.53 6.03
N TYR A 168 7.44 14.75 5.53
CA TYR A 168 6.77 13.78 4.68
C TYR A 168 7.34 13.82 3.27
N MET A 169 7.53 12.63 2.69
CA MET A 169 8.02 12.43 1.33
C MET A 169 6.91 11.79 0.50
N ILE A 170 6.58 12.36 -0.64
CA ILE A 170 5.60 11.82 -1.59
C ILE A 170 6.29 11.16 -2.78
N VAL A 171 5.72 10.04 -3.23
CA VAL A 171 6.10 9.31 -4.45
C VAL A 171 4.90 9.20 -5.37
N ASP A 172 5.06 9.61 -6.62
CA ASP A 172 4.05 9.46 -7.66
C ASP A 172 4.04 8.02 -8.21
N MET A 173 2.87 7.38 -8.16
CA MET A 173 2.59 6.06 -8.76
C MET A 173 1.33 6.11 -9.65
N SER A 174 0.91 7.31 -10.02
CA SER A 174 -0.33 7.57 -10.71
C SER A 174 -0.23 7.32 -12.22
N THR A 175 -1.39 7.19 -12.86
CA THR A 175 -1.49 7.15 -14.33
C THR A 175 -1.55 8.55 -14.93
N ASN A 176 -2.13 9.51 -14.21
CA ASN A 176 -2.39 10.87 -14.71
C ASN A 176 -1.34 11.90 -14.24
N GLY A 177 -0.38 11.50 -13.41
CA GLY A 177 0.67 12.36 -12.86
C GLY A 177 0.25 13.11 -11.59
N ILE A 178 1.26 13.49 -10.80
CA ILE A 178 1.13 14.41 -9.66
C ILE A 178 1.92 15.69 -9.94
N TYR A 179 1.38 16.82 -9.51
CA TYR A 179 2.08 18.12 -9.55
C TYR A 179 2.21 18.68 -8.13
N LEU A 180 3.40 19.13 -7.78
CA LEU A 180 3.71 19.82 -6.53
C LEU A 180 4.11 21.26 -6.84
N ASN A 181 3.37 22.23 -6.31
CA ASN A 181 3.60 23.68 -6.53
C ASN A 181 3.77 24.03 -8.02
N ASN A 182 2.87 23.49 -8.84
CA ASN A 182 2.86 23.57 -10.30
C ASN A 182 3.91 22.76 -11.07
N ASN A 183 4.84 22.09 -10.40
CA ASN A 183 5.87 21.30 -11.06
C ASN A 183 5.46 19.81 -11.13
N PRO A 184 5.54 19.16 -12.29
CA PRO A 184 5.26 17.72 -12.39
C PRO A 184 6.30 16.93 -11.59
N LEU A 185 5.83 15.92 -10.85
CA LEU A 185 6.70 14.95 -10.20
C LEU A 185 7.13 13.88 -11.21
N THR A 186 8.35 13.37 -11.04
CA THR A 186 8.81 12.20 -11.79
C THR A 186 8.29 10.94 -11.08
N PRO A 187 7.57 10.03 -11.78
CA PRO A 187 7.09 8.79 -11.17
C PRO A 187 8.20 7.98 -10.51
N GLY A 188 7.92 7.45 -9.31
CA GLY A 188 8.88 6.67 -8.52
C GLY A 188 9.94 7.48 -7.76
N MET A 189 10.06 8.79 -8.00
CA MET A 189 10.97 9.66 -7.26
C MET A 189 10.30 10.25 -6.01
N GLN A 190 11.07 10.43 -4.94
CA GLN A 190 10.62 11.01 -3.68
C GLN A 190 10.77 12.54 -3.71
N TYR A 191 9.71 13.23 -3.29
CA TYR A 191 9.68 14.69 -3.15
C TYR A 191 9.22 15.07 -1.76
N ARG A 192 9.85 16.10 -1.19
CA ARG A 192 9.49 16.60 0.14
C ARG A 192 8.17 17.38 0.08
N LEU A 193 7.31 17.14 1.06
CA LEU A 193 6.09 17.90 1.32
C LEU A 193 6.31 18.88 2.48
N LEU A 194 5.89 20.12 2.27
CA LEU A 194 5.93 21.20 3.24
C LEU A 194 4.53 21.74 3.55
N ASN A 195 4.42 22.39 4.70
CA ASN A 195 3.23 23.15 5.05
C ASN A 195 2.94 24.24 4.01
N GLY A 196 1.71 24.26 3.49
CA GLY A 196 1.25 25.21 2.48
C GLY A 196 1.47 24.77 1.03
N ASP A 197 2.14 23.64 0.80
CA ASP A 197 2.34 23.13 -0.56
C ASP A 197 1.01 22.81 -1.25
N VAL A 198 0.96 23.03 -2.56
CA VAL A 198 -0.18 22.71 -3.41
C VAL A 198 0.09 21.42 -4.17
N LEU A 199 -0.66 20.36 -3.83
CA LEU A 199 -0.65 19.08 -4.52
C LEU A 199 -1.80 19.00 -5.52
N ARG A 200 -1.53 18.58 -6.75
CA ARG A 200 -2.56 18.37 -7.78
C ARG A 200 -2.45 17.00 -8.39
N PHE A 201 -3.59 16.35 -8.57
CA PHE A 201 -3.68 15.00 -9.10
C PHE A 201 -4.30 15.05 -10.50
N GLY A 202 -3.55 14.55 -11.47
CA GLY A 202 -3.87 14.65 -12.88
C GLY A 202 -3.63 16.02 -13.50
N GLN A 203 -3.89 16.06 -14.80
CA GLN A 203 -3.85 17.27 -15.62
C GLN A 203 -5.19 18.03 -15.44
N ASP A 204 -5.24 19.33 -15.76
CA ASP A 204 -6.44 20.19 -15.75
C ASP A 204 -6.88 20.83 -14.41
N ASN A 205 -6.07 20.75 -13.34
CA ASN A 205 -6.40 21.39 -12.04
C ASN A 205 -7.79 21.00 -11.50
N LEU A 206 -8.26 19.79 -11.79
CA LEU A 206 -9.58 19.34 -11.32
C LEU A 206 -9.55 18.80 -9.89
N VAL A 207 -8.40 18.29 -9.46
CA VAL A 207 -8.20 17.73 -8.11
C VAL A 207 -6.98 18.41 -7.49
N ASN A 208 -7.21 19.30 -6.53
CA ASN A 208 -6.14 20.06 -5.87
C ASN A 208 -6.30 20.03 -4.35
N PHE A 209 -5.17 19.99 -3.66
CA PHE A 209 -5.06 19.95 -2.22
C PHE A 209 -4.03 20.94 -1.72
N THR A 210 -4.29 21.53 -0.56
CA THR A 210 -3.28 22.22 0.24
C THR A 210 -2.78 21.29 1.34
N VAL A 211 -1.47 21.21 1.48
CA VAL A 211 -0.77 20.33 2.43
C VAL A 211 -0.57 21.02 3.76
N TYR A 212 -0.83 20.30 4.85
CA TYR A 212 -0.50 20.70 6.21
C TYR A 212 0.12 19.52 6.98
N VAL A 213 1.15 19.79 7.77
CA VAL A 213 1.82 18.84 8.65
C VAL A 213 1.64 19.36 10.08
N VAL A 214 0.90 18.61 10.90
CA VAL A 214 0.37 19.03 12.22
C VAL A 214 0.76 18.09 13.36
#